data_AF-A0A1G3AH75-F1
#
_entry.id   AF-A0A1G3AH75-F1
#
_cell.length_a   1.000
_cell.length_b   1.000
_cell.length_c   1.000
_cell.angle_alpha   90.00
_cell.angle_beta   90.00
_cell.angle_gamma   90.00
#
_symmetry.space_group_name_H-M   'P 1'
#
loop_
_entity.id
_entity.type
_entity.pdbx_description
1 polymer ?
#
loop_
_entity_poly.entity_id
_entity_poly.type
_entity_poly.pdbx_seq_one_letter_code
_entity_poly.pdbx_strand_id
1 'polypeptide(L)'
;MKKSYLILLCLVVLPQMCESQETATSKNDAQAGVVTVHSRGLHGYIGYSASRPPDRAKYSAGMGFYSAVWPLIDKPIADFQIGLPSAWITPDNSDNKDTPLAPIGTLARDNWPERGPTWDSVFQTVEGGLGYWAGNRFRYGPPKFSMNATPQCYDYEVGSPGWSFFYSDKALPDDRLGIAQLSNRLLIPPDALPFEGNPNGQFLGYAYMALPFTEPTTGDPPTGDQAWTCFLSAANFKGPIAYYIPETWSKIGKLFNYPFIYGRGLDARPGNMGGGAMEINTVPRFDAKDAQGVVYSKIPKLQFPVDEQGRTLLVQDVTYYSKAALYDAFKSWRDGGPSCSGRFDDSGAWKSSLKTHTTRFDQAGKTIAGVDKVFNTKIFEGNTWGLEWYNSRISPNGVFPQYFKHVGDERVPVSEAELPAETKLLSKEFRLARPGSPYMSPGTGAWSHPGPVRGPFTVNLTDGSMVIYSWYRFVDQPSFQQYDWSDDKKEKLQSFVEKIHANWLIDRDYMAPPSGGTLARLDPALLVTPPKGLEVGYVPIVTRQEVAGR
;
A
#
# COMPACT_ATOMS: atom_id res chain seq x y z
N MET A 1 7.72 -23.65 32.20
CA MET A 1 8.44 -23.41 30.93
C MET A 1 7.52 -22.72 29.93
N LYS A 2 7.56 -21.40 29.85
CA LYS A 2 6.78 -20.61 28.88
C LYS A 2 7.57 -20.59 27.56
N LYS A 3 7.08 -21.26 26.52
CA LYS A 3 7.58 -21.11 25.16
C LYS A 3 6.96 -19.85 24.57
N SER A 4 7.77 -18.81 24.39
CA SER A 4 7.40 -17.61 23.64
C SER A 4 7.28 -17.98 22.15
N TYR A 5 6.09 -17.84 21.58
CA TYR A 5 5.88 -17.93 20.14
C TYR A 5 6.43 -16.65 19.49
N LEU A 6 7.54 -16.79 18.76
CA LEU A 6 8.08 -15.76 17.88
C LEU A 6 7.16 -15.69 16.65
N ILE A 7 6.44 -14.59 16.50
CA ILE A 7 5.63 -14.32 15.29
C ILE A 7 6.61 -14.01 14.18
N LEU A 8 6.70 -14.92 13.20
CA LEU A 8 7.46 -14.74 11.97
C LEU A 8 6.77 -13.62 11.18
N LEU A 9 7.43 -12.46 11.04
CA LEU A 9 7.01 -11.43 10.08
C LEU A 9 7.07 -12.07 8.68
N CYS A 10 5.99 -11.94 7.90
CA CYS A 10 5.96 -12.37 6.51
C CYS A 10 7.03 -11.60 5.71
N LEU A 11 8.13 -12.27 5.39
CA LEU A 11 9.12 -11.80 4.43
C LEU A 11 8.49 -11.87 3.03
N VAL A 12 7.89 -10.77 2.57
CA VAL A 12 7.59 -10.58 1.14
C VAL A 12 8.93 -10.26 0.47
N VAL A 13 9.67 -11.32 0.13
CA VAL A 13 10.76 -11.19 -0.84
C VAL A 13 10.09 -11.17 -2.19
N LEU A 14 9.76 -9.98 -2.69
CA LEU A 14 9.47 -9.80 -4.10
C LEU A 14 10.66 -10.37 -4.89
N PRO A 15 10.42 -11.16 -5.95
CA PRO A 15 11.50 -11.73 -6.73
C PRO A 15 12.30 -10.57 -7.33
N GLN A 16 13.62 -10.65 -7.13
CA GLN A 16 14.60 -9.81 -7.79
C GLN A 16 14.50 -10.00 -9.31
N MET A 17 13.57 -9.32 -9.98
CA MET A 17 13.66 -9.11 -11.43
C MET A 17 14.43 -7.84 -11.71
N CYS A 18 15.71 -7.90 -11.32
CA CYS A 18 16.86 -7.20 -11.90
C CYS A 18 18.06 -7.57 -11.00
N GLU A 19 18.57 -8.80 -11.15
CA GLU A 19 20.02 -8.94 -11.03
C GLU A 19 20.63 -8.12 -12.15
N SER A 20 20.88 -6.84 -11.89
CA SER A 20 21.99 -6.19 -12.57
C SER A 20 23.21 -7.03 -12.19
N GLN A 21 23.72 -7.81 -13.13
CA GLN A 21 25.03 -8.45 -13.00
C GLN A 21 25.96 -7.43 -12.35
N GLU A 22 26.47 -7.74 -11.16
CA GLU A 22 27.53 -6.95 -10.54
C GLU A 22 28.67 -6.89 -11.57
N THR A 23 28.79 -5.76 -12.26
CA THR A 23 29.85 -5.51 -13.23
C THR A 23 31.16 -5.75 -12.50
N ALA A 24 31.95 -6.68 -13.04
CA ALA A 24 33.27 -7.03 -12.52
C ALA A 24 34.04 -5.74 -12.19
N THR A 25 34.49 -5.64 -10.93
CA THR A 25 35.19 -4.48 -10.39
C THR A 25 36.37 -4.15 -11.28
N SER A 26 36.34 -2.97 -11.92
CA SER A 26 37.42 -2.54 -12.79
C SER A 26 38.63 -2.15 -11.95
N LYS A 27 39.85 -2.23 -12.52
CA LYS A 27 41.08 -1.78 -11.82
C LYS A 27 41.01 -0.30 -11.37
N ASN A 28 40.13 0.50 -11.96
CA ASN A 28 39.89 1.89 -11.57
C ASN A 28 39.03 2.03 -10.30
N ASP A 29 38.18 1.05 -9.96
CA ASP A 29 37.33 1.07 -8.76
C ASP A 29 38.14 0.83 -7.46
N ALA A 30 39.42 0.47 -7.60
CA ALA A 30 40.33 0.24 -6.48
C ALA A 30 40.99 1.52 -5.95
N GLN A 31 40.92 2.65 -6.68
CA GLN A 31 41.59 3.89 -6.31
C GLN A 31 40.79 4.72 -5.29
N ALA A 32 41.48 5.39 -4.37
CA ALA A 32 40.89 6.32 -3.42
C ALA A 32 40.08 7.42 -4.14
N GLY A 33 38.90 7.75 -3.60
CA GLY A 33 38.03 8.80 -4.13
C GLY A 33 37.28 8.49 -5.43
N VAL A 34 37.31 7.24 -5.89
CA VAL A 34 36.42 6.76 -6.96
C VAL A 34 35.09 6.36 -6.34
N VAL A 35 34.00 6.93 -6.86
CA VAL A 35 32.65 6.70 -6.34
C VAL A 35 31.92 5.73 -7.25
N THR A 36 31.43 4.64 -6.67
CA THR A 36 30.63 3.60 -7.35
C THR A 36 29.18 3.64 -6.87
N VAL A 37 28.24 3.21 -7.72
CA VAL A 37 26.79 3.29 -7.45
C VAL A 37 26.20 1.90 -7.29
N HIS A 38 25.33 1.71 -6.30
CA HIS A 38 24.67 0.42 -6.01
C HIS A 38 23.20 0.64 -5.61
N SER A 39 22.38 -0.43 -5.62
CA SER A 39 20.95 -0.38 -5.31
C SER A 39 20.56 -0.89 -3.90
N ARG A 40 21.49 -1.54 -3.18
CA ARG A 40 21.26 -2.18 -1.87
C ARG A 40 21.83 -1.34 -0.72
N GLY A 41 21.43 -0.08 -0.63
CA GLY A 41 21.93 0.92 0.33
C GLY A 41 21.40 0.77 1.75
N LEU A 42 20.14 0.39 1.88
CA LEU A 42 19.45 0.17 3.13
C LEU A 42 18.32 -0.83 2.89
N HIS A 43 18.21 -1.81 3.77
CA HIS A 43 17.13 -2.79 3.80
C HIS A 43 16.75 -3.10 5.25
N GLY A 44 15.47 -3.41 5.47
CA GLY A 44 14.93 -3.74 6.80
C GLY A 44 13.50 -3.28 7.01
N TYR A 45 13.00 -3.47 8.23
CA TYR A 45 11.65 -3.09 8.62
C TYR A 45 11.66 -2.26 9.91
N ILE A 46 10.93 -1.14 9.90
CA ILE A 46 10.60 -0.42 11.13
C ILE A 46 9.16 -0.77 11.45
N GLY A 47 8.94 -1.63 12.45
CA GLY A 47 7.64 -2.27 12.65
C GLY A 47 7.05 -2.13 14.05
N TYR A 48 5.75 -2.37 14.11
CA TYR A 48 5.01 -2.58 15.35
C TYR A 48 4.18 -3.86 15.25
N SER A 49 3.80 -4.39 16.40
CA SER A 49 2.83 -5.47 16.52
C SER A 49 1.58 -4.96 17.22
N ALA A 50 0.44 -5.42 16.74
CA ALA A 50 -0.86 -5.14 17.32
C ALA A 50 -1.32 -6.39 18.10
N SER A 51 -1.73 -6.21 19.35
CA SER A 51 -2.49 -7.25 20.05
C SER A 51 -3.70 -7.66 19.21
N ARG A 52 -4.04 -8.95 19.22
CA ARG A 52 -5.21 -9.45 18.50
C ARG A 52 -6.42 -9.53 19.43
N PRO A 53 -7.64 -9.35 18.91
CA PRO A 53 -8.86 -9.55 19.69
C PRO A 53 -8.90 -10.98 20.26
N PRO A 54 -9.42 -11.18 21.49
CA PRO A 54 -9.56 -12.52 22.07
C PRO A 54 -10.41 -13.45 21.19
N ASP A 55 -11.50 -12.91 20.64
CA ASP A 55 -12.33 -13.57 19.64
C ASP A 55 -11.92 -13.10 18.24
N ARG A 56 -10.96 -13.82 17.65
CA ARG A 56 -10.41 -13.48 16.34
C ARG A 56 -11.42 -13.63 15.22
N ALA A 57 -12.28 -14.65 15.30
CA ALA A 57 -13.29 -14.90 14.28
C ALA A 57 -14.29 -13.74 14.24
N LYS A 58 -14.70 -13.21 15.40
CA LYS A 58 -15.63 -12.08 15.48
C LYS A 58 -15.09 -10.80 14.86
N TYR A 59 -13.84 -10.42 15.12
CA TYR A 59 -13.24 -9.13 14.72
C TYR A 59 -12.31 -9.26 13.49
N SER A 60 -12.81 -9.93 12.45
CA SER A 60 -12.07 -10.25 11.23
C SER A 60 -12.70 -9.67 9.96
N ALA A 61 -13.77 -8.89 10.10
CA ALA A 61 -14.53 -8.33 8.98
C ALA A 61 -13.93 -7.02 8.46
N GLY A 62 -13.06 -6.38 9.24
CA GLY A 62 -12.36 -5.19 8.80
C GLY A 62 -11.25 -4.78 9.75
N MET A 63 -10.45 -3.83 9.31
CA MET A 63 -9.36 -3.28 10.09
C MET A 63 -8.93 -1.92 9.56
N GLY A 64 -8.58 -1.00 10.47
CA GLY A 64 -8.15 0.34 10.11
C GLY A 64 -7.25 0.98 11.16
N PHE A 65 -6.58 2.05 10.74
CA PHE A 65 -5.66 2.83 11.57
C PHE A 65 -5.40 4.19 10.92
N TYR A 66 -4.68 5.04 11.65
CA TYR A 66 -4.15 6.30 11.14
C TYR A 66 -2.64 6.18 10.98
N SER A 67 -2.13 6.52 9.78
CA SER A 67 -0.70 6.55 9.48
C SER A 67 -0.26 7.97 9.11
N ALA A 68 0.89 8.39 9.64
CA ALA A 68 1.47 9.68 9.32
C ALA A 68 1.89 9.77 7.85
N VAL A 69 1.74 10.97 7.26
CA VAL A 69 2.13 11.32 5.89
C VAL A 69 3.21 12.39 5.96
N TRP A 70 4.35 12.16 5.31
CA TRP A 70 5.45 13.12 5.22
C TRP A 70 6.41 12.77 4.07
N PRO A 71 7.16 13.74 3.52
CA PRO A 71 8.24 13.47 2.59
C PRO A 71 9.42 12.80 3.33
N LEU A 72 9.62 11.50 3.13
CA LEU A 72 10.79 10.78 3.65
C LEU A 72 12.08 11.26 2.95
N ILE A 73 11.96 11.72 1.71
CA ILE A 73 13.04 12.25 0.88
C ILE A 73 12.70 13.67 0.44
N ASP A 74 13.71 14.53 0.32
CA ASP A 74 13.57 15.94 -0.05
C ASP A 74 13.33 16.14 -1.56
N LYS A 75 13.82 15.20 -2.38
CA LYS A 75 13.68 15.20 -3.84
C LYS A 75 13.23 13.81 -4.31
N PRO A 76 12.52 13.70 -5.45
CA PRO A 76 12.11 12.41 -6.00
C PRO A 76 13.34 11.66 -6.54
N ILE A 77 13.89 10.74 -5.75
CA ILE A 77 15.08 9.96 -6.10
C ILE A 77 14.69 8.77 -6.99
N ALA A 78 15.51 8.49 -8.00
CA ALA A 78 15.38 7.32 -8.86
C ALA A 78 15.79 6.04 -8.12
N ASP A 79 15.20 4.90 -8.50
CA ASP A 79 15.53 3.58 -7.94
C ASP A 79 15.35 3.52 -6.41
N PHE A 80 14.34 4.24 -5.91
CA PHE A 80 14.01 4.33 -4.49
C PHE A 80 12.62 3.72 -4.21
N GLN A 81 12.58 2.77 -3.28
CA GLN A 81 11.37 2.13 -2.80
C GLN A 81 11.40 1.94 -1.28
N ILE A 82 10.48 2.64 -0.60
CA ILE A 82 10.18 2.45 0.83
C ILE A 82 8.67 2.58 1.01
N GLY A 83 8.04 1.54 1.56
CA GLY A 83 6.67 1.62 2.08
C GLY A 83 6.67 2.36 3.42
N LEU A 84 5.78 3.33 3.57
CA LEU A 84 5.50 3.96 4.87
C LEU A 84 4.56 3.04 5.69
N PRO A 85 4.24 3.38 6.96
CA PRO A 85 3.51 2.45 7.81
C PRO A 85 2.21 1.93 7.19
N SER A 86 2.20 0.63 6.95
CA SER A 86 1.13 -0.08 6.28
C SER A 86 0.94 -1.47 6.88
N ALA A 87 -0.11 -2.17 6.44
CA ALA A 87 -0.45 -3.49 6.92
C ALA A 87 -0.95 -4.37 5.76
N TRP A 88 -0.91 -5.69 6.00
CA TRP A 88 -1.36 -6.71 5.06
C TRP A 88 -2.57 -7.44 5.61
N ILE A 89 -3.55 -7.73 4.75
CA ILE A 89 -4.69 -8.59 5.09
C ILE A 89 -4.58 -9.85 4.24
N THR A 90 -4.58 -11.00 4.91
CA THR A 90 -4.56 -12.33 4.28
C THR A 90 -5.81 -13.11 4.70
N PRO A 91 -6.28 -14.08 3.90
CA PRO A 91 -7.40 -14.91 4.32
C PRO A 91 -6.97 -15.89 5.42
N ASP A 92 -7.75 -16.00 6.50
CA ASP A 92 -7.50 -16.95 7.57
C ASP A 92 -7.75 -18.39 7.11
N ASN A 93 -6.65 -19.06 6.78
CA ASN A 93 -6.57 -20.48 6.45
C ASN A 93 -5.84 -21.27 7.54
N SER A 94 -5.89 -20.82 8.79
CA SER A 94 -5.21 -21.49 9.90
C SER A 94 -5.74 -22.91 10.19
N ASP A 95 -6.89 -23.30 9.63
CA ASP A 95 -7.40 -24.68 9.60
C ASP A 95 -6.53 -25.62 8.75
N ASN A 96 -5.87 -25.11 7.72
CA ASN A 96 -5.01 -25.86 6.82
C ASN A 96 -3.56 -25.90 7.34
N LYS A 97 -2.94 -27.07 7.35
CA LYS A 97 -1.60 -27.27 7.92
C LYS A 97 -0.55 -27.77 6.94
N ASP A 98 -0.95 -28.31 5.80
CA ASP A 98 -0.05 -29.08 4.94
C ASP A 98 -0.34 -28.95 3.44
N THR A 99 -1.51 -28.47 3.06
CA THR A 99 -1.92 -28.46 1.66
C THR A 99 -1.63 -27.10 1.03
N PRO A 100 -0.88 -27.02 -0.09
CA PRO A 100 -0.61 -25.74 -0.74
C PRO A 100 -1.88 -25.02 -1.18
N LEU A 101 -1.99 -23.75 -0.82
CA LEU A 101 -3.01 -22.82 -1.29
C LEU A 101 -2.63 -22.19 -2.64
N ALA A 102 -1.34 -22.11 -2.95
CA ALA A 102 -0.84 -21.69 -4.25
C ALA A 102 -0.76 -22.90 -5.20
N PRO A 103 -1.61 -22.98 -6.24
CA PRO A 103 -1.54 -24.06 -7.23
C PRO A 103 -0.21 -24.05 -8.00
N ILE A 104 0.22 -25.24 -8.45
CA ILE A 104 1.33 -25.35 -9.42
C ILE A 104 0.95 -24.57 -10.69
N GLY A 105 1.89 -23.83 -11.27
CA GLY A 105 1.66 -22.95 -12.41
C GLY A 105 1.51 -21.48 -12.03
N THR A 106 1.34 -21.17 -10.73
CA THR A 106 1.34 -19.77 -10.26
C THR A 106 2.76 -19.24 -10.08
N LEU A 107 2.95 -17.93 -10.25
CA LEU A 107 4.24 -17.24 -10.22
C LEU A 107 4.98 -17.54 -8.93
N ALA A 108 4.33 -17.32 -7.78
CA ALA A 108 4.93 -17.59 -6.49
C ALA A 108 5.30 -19.08 -6.35
N ARG A 109 4.38 -19.98 -6.67
CA ARG A 109 4.58 -21.44 -6.51
C ARG A 109 5.78 -21.97 -7.30
N ASP A 110 5.98 -21.47 -8.50
CA ASP A 110 6.94 -22.04 -9.44
C ASP A 110 8.29 -21.29 -9.47
N ASN A 111 8.34 -20.04 -9.01
CA ASN A 111 9.52 -19.17 -9.21
C ASN A 111 10.12 -18.60 -7.91
N TRP A 112 9.47 -18.77 -6.77
CA TRP A 112 9.97 -18.22 -5.49
C TRP A 112 10.59 -19.31 -4.61
N PRO A 113 11.47 -18.94 -3.66
CA PRO A 113 11.94 -19.86 -2.62
C PRO A 113 10.76 -20.51 -1.90
N GLU A 114 10.93 -21.77 -1.48
CA GLU A 114 9.87 -22.57 -0.86
C GLU A 114 9.15 -21.81 0.27
N ARG A 115 7.82 -21.66 0.13
CA ARG A 115 6.91 -21.10 1.16
C ARG A 115 6.00 -22.17 1.77
N GLY A 116 6.45 -23.42 1.73
CA GLY A 116 5.70 -24.58 2.18
C GLY A 116 5.54 -24.69 3.70
N PRO A 117 4.66 -25.61 4.15
CA PRO A 117 3.88 -26.52 3.31
C PRO A 117 2.61 -25.89 2.70
N THR A 118 2.07 -24.82 3.29
CA THR A 118 0.75 -24.27 2.92
C THR A 118 0.77 -23.17 1.88
N TRP A 119 1.88 -22.42 1.71
CA TRP A 119 1.96 -21.27 0.79
C TRP A 119 0.94 -20.15 1.10
N ASP A 120 0.44 -20.09 2.33
CA ASP A 120 -0.58 -19.12 2.77
C ASP A 120 -0.10 -17.66 2.73
N SER A 121 1.18 -17.43 3.01
CA SER A 121 1.80 -16.11 3.03
C SER A 121 1.81 -15.40 1.67
N VAL A 122 1.60 -16.14 0.58
CA VAL A 122 1.62 -15.60 -0.78
C VAL A 122 0.34 -15.92 -1.55
N PHE A 123 -0.65 -16.57 -0.93
CA PHE A 123 -1.87 -16.99 -1.62
C PHE A 123 -2.68 -15.78 -2.12
N GLN A 124 -3.08 -14.91 -1.19
CA GLN A 124 -3.81 -13.68 -1.47
C GLN A 124 -3.47 -12.61 -0.44
N THR A 125 -3.24 -11.38 -0.89
CA THR A 125 -3.00 -10.23 -0.01
C THR A 125 -3.83 -9.02 -0.46
N VAL A 126 -4.42 -8.31 0.51
CA VAL A 126 -4.61 -6.86 0.38
C VAL A 126 -3.40 -6.20 1.00
N GLU A 127 -2.78 -5.31 0.25
CA GLU A 127 -1.54 -4.61 0.59
C GLU A 127 -1.56 -3.16 0.08
N GLY A 128 -0.39 -2.51 0.06
CA GLY A 128 -0.28 -1.10 -0.28
C GLY A 128 -0.45 -0.19 0.94
N GLY A 129 -0.99 1.00 0.71
CA GLY A 129 -0.96 2.10 1.66
C GLY A 129 -0.03 3.21 1.20
N LEU A 130 0.54 3.93 2.16
CA LEU A 130 1.44 5.05 1.93
C LEU A 130 2.82 4.54 1.52
N GLY A 131 3.44 5.12 0.50
CA GLY A 131 4.80 4.73 0.15
C GLY A 131 5.40 5.44 -1.05
N TYR A 132 6.64 5.06 -1.30
CA TYR A 132 7.41 5.32 -2.51
C TYR A 132 7.62 3.99 -3.20
N TRP A 133 6.97 3.76 -4.34
CA TRP A 133 7.02 2.47 -5.02
C TRP A 133 7.93 2.56 -6.23
N ALA A 134 8.78 1.54 -6.47
CA ALA A 134 9.81 1.59 -7.51
C ALA A 134 9.25 2.05 -8.86
N GLY A 135 8.11 1.51 -9.27
CA GLY A 135 7.48 1.83 -10.55
C GLY A 135 6.70 3.14 -10.62
N ASN A 136 6.56 3.93 -9.53
CA ASN A 136 5.84 5.20 -9.61
C ASN A 136 6.47 6.09 -10.69
N ARG A 137 5.62 6.49 -11.64
CA ARG A 137 6.00 7.20 -12.86
C ARG A 137 6.00 8.71 -12.68
N PHE A 138 5.18 9.25 -11.78
CA PHE A 138 5.06 10.69 -11.53
C PHE A 138 5.39 10.99 -10.06
N ARG A 139 6.68 11.09 -9.76
CA ARG A 139 7.18 11.33 -8.40
C ARG A 139 7.42 12.83 -8.18
N TYR A 140 7.06 13.32 -6.99
CA TYR A 140 7.07 14.77 -6.71
C TYR A 140 7.52 15.16 -5.28
N GLY A 141 8.02 14.20 -4.49
CA GLY A 141 8.60 14.45 -3.16
C GLY A 141 7.85 13.73 -2.03
N PRO A 142 6.58 14.10 -1.74
CA PRO A 142 5.73 13.34 -0.82
C PRO A 142 5.47 11.90 -1.27
N PRO A 143 5.09 11.00 -0.35
CA PRO A 143 4.62 9.65 -0.66
C PRO A 143 3.23 9.73 -1.33
N LYS A 144 2.79 8.61 -1.90
CA LYS A 144 1.42 8.46 -2.41
C LYS A 144 0.69 7.34 -1.67
N PHE A 145 -0.65 7.38 -1.69
CA PHE A 145 -1.49 6.28 -1.18
C PHE A 145 -1.98 5.39 -2.31
N SER A 146 -1.84 4.07 -2.15
CA SER A 146 -2.27 3.07 -3.14
C SER A 146 -3.08 1.93 -2.49
N MET A 147 -4.04 1.39 -3.22
CA MET A 147 -4.93 0.32 -2.76
C MET A 147 -4.57 -0.96 -3.51
N ASN A 148 -3.51 -1.62 -3.04
CA ASN A 148 -2.87 -2.71 -3.75
C ASN A 148 -3.38 -4.08 -3.29
N ALA A 149 -3.41 -5.07 -4.17
CA ALA A 149 -3.64 -6.46 -3.79
C ALA A 149 -3.01 -7.45 -4.76
N THR A 150 -2.76 -8.66 -4.25
CA THR A 150 -2.38 -9.83 -5.03
C THR A 150 -3.47 -10.91 -4.88
N PRO A 151 -4.34 -11.10 -5.87
CA PRO A 151 -5.46 -12.05 -5.74
C PRO A 151 -5.12 -13.48 -6.15
N GLN A 152 -3.99 -13.68 -6.83
CA GLN A 152 -3.67 -14.94 -7.49
C GLN A 152 -2.20 -15.31 -7.35
N CYS A 153 -1.70 -15.50 -6.13
CA CYS A 153 -0.34 -16.01 -5.92
C CYS A 153 0.76 -15.23 -6.66
N TYR A 154 0.59 -13.90 -6.72
CA TYR A 154 1.44 -12.96 -7.46
C TYR A 154 1.51 -13.18 -8.99
N ASP A 155 0.60 -13.95 -9.61
CA ASP A 155 0.48 -14.03 -11.08
C ASP A 155 0.18 -12.69 -11.75
N TYR A 156 -0.53 -11.85 -11.00
CA TYR A 156 -0.75 -10.45 -11.30
C TYR A 156 -1.14 -9.71 -10.03
N GLU A 157 -0.93 -8.42 -10.08
CA GLU A 157 -1.29 -7.48 -9.03
C GLU A 157 -2.34 -6.49 -9.54
N VAL A 158 -3.13 -5.93 -8.62
CA VAL A 158 -4.15 -4.90 -8.88
C VAL A 158 -3.89 -3.70 -7.96
N GLY A 159 -3.71 -2.50 -8.51
CA GLY A 159 -3.34 -1.30 -7.74
C GLY A 159 -4.35 -0.16 -7.77
N SER A 160 -5.16 -0.09 -8.84
CA SER A 160 -6.26 0.87 -8.99
C SER A 160 -7.28 0.34 -10.01
N PRO A 161 -8.44 1.00 -10.19
CA PRO A 161 -9.46 0.58 -11.16
C PRO A 161 -8.88 0.40 -12.57
N GLY A 162 -8.65 -0.86 -12.94
CA GLY A 162 -8.17 -1.27 -14.26
C GLY A 162 -6.65 -1.42 -14.42
N TRP A 163 -5.86 -1.21 -13.36
CA TRP A 163 -4.40 -1.14 -13.46
C TRP A 163 -3.71 -2.06 -12.46
N SER A 164 -2.54 -2.57 -12.87
CA SER A 164 -1.65 -3.33 -12.00
C SER A 164 -0.87 -2.42 -11.06
N PHE A 165 0.11 -2.97 -10.35
CA PHE A 165 1.12 -2.16 -9.71
C PHE A 165 1.93 -1.41 -10.77
N PHE A 166 2.78 -0.50 -10.30
CA PHE A 166 3.41 0.56 -11.09
C PHE A 166 4.46 0.08 -12.12
N TYR A 167 4.59 -1.24 -12.34
CA TYR A 167 5.58 -1.83 -13.25
C TYR A 167 5.12 -1.81 -14.72
N SER A 168 3.84 -1.58 -14.99
CA SER A 168 3.24 -1.54 -16.34
C SER A 168 2.52 -0.22 -16.60
N ASP A 169 2.67 0.33 -17.81
CA ASP A 169 1.84 1.45 -18.33
C ASP A 169 0.60 0.99 -19.10
N LYS A 170 0.44 -0.34 -19.25
CA LYS A 170 -0.74 -0.95 -19.85
C LYS A 170 -1.72 -1.33 -18.76
N ALA A 171 -3.00 -1.12 -19.04
CA ALA A 171 -4.08 -1.63 -18.24
C ALA A 171 -3.97 -3.15 -18.10
N LEU A 172 -4.55 -3.69 -17.03
CA LEU A 172 -4.72 -5.13 -16.91
C LEU A 172 -5.59 -5.66 -18.05
N PRO A 173 -5.35 -6.89 -18.51
CA PRO A 173 -6.27 -7.58 -19.41
C PRO A 173 -7.69 -7.63 -18.84
N ASP A 174 -8.71 -7.69 -19.72
CA ASP A 174 -10.12 -7.62 -19.34
C ASP A 174 -10.49 -8.65 -18.26
N ASP A 175 -9.90 -9.85 -18.30
CA ASP A 175 -10.12 -10.94 -17.34
C ASP A 175 -9.36 -10.78 -16.01
N ARG A 176 -8.73 -9.62 -15.74
CA ARG A 176 -7.96 -9.32 -14.50
C ARG A 176 -8.35 -8.01 -13.81
N LEU A 177 -9.37 -7.31 -14.30
CA LEU A 177 -9.79 -6.00 -13.80
C LEU A 177 -10.52 -6.10 -12.44
N GLY A 178 -9.80 -6.26 -11.32
CA GLY A 178 -10.38 -6.69 -10.04
C GLY A 178 -10.99 -5.62 -9.12
N ILE A 179 -10.85 -4.33 -9.43
CA ILE A 179 -11.26 -3.21 -8.55
C ILE A 179 -12.46 -2.48 -9.17
N ALA A 180 -13.54 -2.33 -8.39
CA ALA A 180 -14.64 -1.44 -8.70
C ALA A 180 -14.48 -0.13 -7.92
N GLN A 181 -14.37 0.99 -8.63
CA GLN A 181 -14.41 2.30 -7.98
C GLN A 181 -15.81 2.57 -7.46
N LEU A 182 -15.89 3.02 -6.20
CA LEU A 182 -17.16 3.34 -5.54
C LEU A 182 -17.34 4.83 -5.33
N SER A 183 -16.27 5.59 -5.10
CA SER A 183 -16.42 7.02 -4.95
C SER A 183 -16.79 7.66 -6.29
N ASN A 184 -17.87 8.44 -6.29
CA ASN A 184 -18.23 9.32 -7.39
C ASN A 184 -17.65 10.74 -7.26
N ARG A 185 -16.77 10.98 -6.28
CA ARG A 185 -16.21 12.31 -6.00
C ARG A 185 -14.68 12.31 -5.90
N LEU A 186 -14.05 11.16 -6.11
CA LEU A 186 -12.61 10.98 -6.04
C LEU A 186 -12.12 10.28 -7.30
N LEU A 187 -11.06 10.80 -7.91
CA LEU A 187 -10.29 10.11 -8.94
C LEU A 187 -9.28 9.16 -8.30
N ILE A 188 -9.15 7.95 -8.86
CA ILE A 188 -8.11 6.99 -8.48
C ILE A 188 -7.17 6.77 -9.67
N PRO A 189 -6.15 7.62 -9.85
CA PRO A 189 -5.15 7.43 -10.91
C PRO A 189 -4.33 6.15 -10.75
N PRO A 190 -3.82 5.58 -11.86
CA PRO A 190 -2.92 4.42 -11.83
C PRO A 190 -1.63 4.67 -11.05
N ASP A 191 -1.11 5.90 -11.04
CA ASP A 191 0.11 6.23 -10.31
C ASP A 191 -0.13 6.61 -8.83
N ALA A 192 -1.20 6.11 -8.20
CA ALA A 192 -1.57 6.34 -6.79
C ALA A 192 -2.01 7.78 -6.44
N LEU A 193 -2.59 7.98 -5.25
CA LEU A 193 -3.17 9.25 -4.80
C LEU A 193 -2.09 10.19 -4.24
N PRO A 194 -1.84 11.37 -4.85
CA PRO A 194 -1.02 12.42 -4.25
C PRO A 194 -1.75 13.18 -3.13
N PHE A 195 -0.94 13.84 -2.29
CA PHE A 195 -1.34 14.77 -1.23
C PHE A 195 -1.11 16.24 -1.61
N GLU A 196 -1.86 17.11 -0.95
CA GLU A 196 -1.72 18.56 -1.04
C GLU A 196 -0.45 19.04 -0.31
N GLY A 197 0.33 19.89 -0.98
CA GLY A 197 1.50 20.54 -0.39
C GLY A 197 2.59 19.57 0.05
N ASN A 198 3.14 19.80 1.24
CA ASN A 198 4.23 19.00 1.80
C ASN A 198 3.86 18.56 3.23
N PRO A 199 3.09 17.47 3.40
CA PRO A 199 2.69 16.98 4.71
C PRO A 199 3.88 16.78 5.64
N ASN A 200 3.72 17.00 6.94
CA ASN A 200 4.78 16.91 7.94
C ASN A 200 4.29 16.16 9.18
N GLY A 201 3.83 14.93 8.98
CA GLY A 201 3.34 14.08 10.06
C GLY A 201 1.84 14.21 10.33
N GLN A 202 1.07 14.88 9.47
CA GLN A 202 -0.40 14.76 9.51
C GLN A 202 -0.81 13.33 9.13
N PHE A 203 -1.92 12.86 9.67
CA PHE A 203 -2.38 11.48 9.51
C PHE A 203 -3.33 11.30 8.33
N LEU A 204 -3.18 10.20 7.60
CA LEU A 204 -4.24 9.62 6.78
C LEU A 204 -4.84 8.44 7.55
N GLY A 205 -6.14 8.49 7.80
CA GLY A 205 -6.87 7.31 8.25
C GLY A 205 -7.24 6.45 7.05
N TYR A 206 -7.04 5.14 7.16
CA TYR A 206 -7.65 4.22 6.22
C TYR A 206 -8.05 2.91 6.88
N ALA A 207 -9.11 2.32 6.35
CA ALA A 207 -9.64 1.04 6.81
C ALA A 207 -10.06 0.20 5.61
N TYR A 208 -9.91 -1.10 5.73
CA TYR A 208 -10.58 -2.05 4.86
C TYR A 208 -11.70 -2.73 5.62
N MET A 209 -12.90 -2.78 5.03
CA MET A 209 -14.07 -3.47 5.58
C MET A 209 -14.66 -4.37 4.49
N ALA A 210 -14.84 -5.65 4.80
CA ALA A 210 -15.59 -6.57 3.94
C ALA A 210 -17.07 -6.16 3.95
N LEU A 211 -17.60 -5.80 2.79
CA LEU A 211 -19.00 -5.38 2.62
C LEU A 211 -19.71 -6.27 1.59
N PRO A 212 -20.96 -6.70 1.85
CA PRO A 212 -21.67 -7.62 0.98
C PRO A 212 -22.47 -6.89 -0.10
N PHE A 213 -21.83 -6.36 -1.14
CA PHE A 213 -22.52 -5.66 -2.24
C PHE A 213 -23.44 -6.59 -3.05
N THR A 214 -23.12 -7.87 -3.12
CA THR A 214 -23.87 -8.90 -3.84
C THR A 214 -24.06 -10.12 -2.94
N GLU A 215 -25.05 -10.95 -3.26
CA GLU A 215 -25.21 -12.26 -2.61
C GLU A 215 -24.06 -13.21 -2.99
N PRO A 216 -23.66 -14.13 -2.08
CA PRO A 216 -22.73 -15.20 -2.42
C PRO A 216 -23.37 -16.16 -3.44
N THR A 217 -22.54 -16.81 -4.25
CA THR A 217 -22.98 -17.75 -5.29
C THR A 217 -22.43 -19.15 -5.02
N THR A 218 -23.20 -20.18 -5.36
CA THR A 218 -22.79 -21.59 -5.32
C THR A 218 -22.36 -22.11 -6.70
N GLY A 219 -22.08 -21.20 -7.63
CA GLY A 219 -21.66 -21.53 -9.00
C GLY A 219 -20.26 -22.14 -9.05
N ASP A 220 -19.68 -22.19 -10.25
CA ASP A 220 -18.30 -22.64 -10.45
C ASP A 220 -17.42 -21.48 -10.96
N PRO A 221 -16.51 -20.93 -10.13
CA PRO A 221 -16.28 -21.30 -8.73
C PRO A 221 -17.38 -20.74 -7.80
N PRO A 222 -17.55 -21.31 -6.59
CA PRO A 222 -18.36 -20.66 -5.58
C PRO A 222 -17.66 -19.37 -5.14
N THR A 223 -18.43 -18.30 -4.96
CA THR A 223 -17.91 -16.98 -4.62
C THR A 223 -18.64 -16.46 -3.39
N GLY A 224 -17.87 -16.06 -2.38
CA GLY A 224 -18.41 -15.41 -1.19
C GLY A 224 -18.87 -13.97 -1.44
N ASP A 225 -19.34 -13.30 -0.40
CA ASP A 225 -19.89 -11.94 -0.48
C ASP A 225 -18.93 -10.86 0.02
N GLN A 226 -17.69 -11.20 0.40
CA GLN A 226 -16.78 -10.22 0.98
C GLN A 226 -16.10 -9.36 -0.10
N ALA A 227 -16.67 -8.18 -0.36
CA ALA A 227 -16.00 -7.15 -1.11
C ALA A 227 -15.20 -6.25 -0.15
N TRP A 228 -13.88 -6.48 -0.09
CA TRP A 228 -12.98 -5.68 0.74
C TRP A 228 -12.94 -4.24 0.23
N THR A 229 -13.56 -3.33 0.99
CA THR A 229 -13.80 -1.93 0.64
C THR A 229 -12.85 -1.03 1.41
N CYS A 230 -12.09 -0.20 0.69
CA CYS A 230 -11.20 0.78 1.31
C CYS A 230 -11.95 2.08 1.63
N PHE A 231 -11.84 2.52 2.88
CA PHE A 231 -12.30 3.80 3.38
C PHE A 231 -11.09 4.68 3.67
N LEU A 232 -11.18 5.97 3.31
CA LEU A 232 -10.20 6.98 3.69
C LEU A 232 -10.80 7.98 4.67
N SER A 233 -9.94 8.53 5.53
CA SER A 233 -10.22 9.67 6.39
C SER A 233 -9.09 10.69 6.22
N ALA A 234 -9.33 11.66 5.35
CA ALA A 234 -8.50 12.83 5.08
C ALA A 234 -9.26 14.10 5.44
N ALA A 235 -8.54 15.23 5.55
CA ALA A 235 -9.16 16.50 5.92
C ALA A 235 -10.17 17.01 4.87
N ASN A 236 -9.97 16.70 3.59
CA ASN A 236 -10.83 17.12 2.47
C ASN A 236 -11.63 15.97 1.83
N PHE A 237 -11.51 14.73 2.32
CA PHE A 237 -12.27 13.59 1.84
C PHE A 237 -12.40 12.53 2.94
N LYS A 238 -13.61 12.04 3.18
CA LYS A 238 -13.88 10.92 4.08
C LYS A 238 -14.91 9.99 3.45
N GLY A 239 -14.66 8.69 3.41
CA GLY A 239 -15.60 7.71 2.86
C GLY A 239 -14.94 6.61 2.05
N PRO A 240 -15.73 5.71 1.45
CA PRO A 240 -15.19 4.62 0.66
C PRO A 240 -14.70 5.11 -0.71
N ILE A 241 -13.60 4.54 -1.19
CA ILE A 241 -13.01 4.88 -2.49
C ILE A 241 -13.31 3.82 -3.55
N ALA A 242 -13.16 2.55 -3.20
CA ALA A 242 -13.28 1.41 -4.10
C ALA A 242 -13.30 0.10 -3.31
N TYR A 243 -13.66 -0.99 -3.97
CA TYR A 243 -13.60 -2.34 -3.41
C TYR A 243 -13.07 -3.37 -4.40
N TYR A 244 -12.53 -4.45 -3.87
CA TYR A 244 -12.18 -5.64 -4.66
C TYR A 244 -13.43 -6.49 -4.91
N ILE A 245 -13.71 -6.79 -6.17
CA ILE A 245 -14.86 -7.61 -6.55
C ILE A 245 -14.62 -9.05 -6.07
N PRO A 246 -15.55 -9.70 -5.35
CA PRO A 246 -15.35 -11.04 -4.77
C PRO A 246 -14.85 -12.10 -5.75
N GLU A 247 -15.35 -12.08 -6.99
CA GLU A 247 -14.94 -12.98 -8.07
C GLU A 247 -13.44 -12.87 -8.42
N THR A 248 -12.79 -11.74 -8.11
CA THR A 248 -11.34 -11.54 -8.26
C THR A 248 -10.55 -12.53 -7.41
N TRP A 249 -11.04 -12.86 -6.22
CA TRP A 249 -10.38 -13.78 -5.28
C TRP A 249 -10.73 -15.24 -5.56
N SER A 250 -11.97 -15.54 -5.94
CA SER A 250 -12.44 -16.93 -6.07
C SER A 250 -12.05 -17.60 -7.39
N LYS A 251 -11.89 -16.82 -8.48
CA LYS A 251 -11.63 -17.36 -9.82
C LYS A 251 -10.37 -18.21 -9.96
N ILE A 252 -9.36 -18.01 -9.10
CA ILE A 252 -8.12 -18.81 -9.10
C ILE A 252 -8.41 -20.31 -9.01
N GLY A 253 -9.36 -20.75 -8.18
CA GLY A 253 -9.65 -22.17 -8.02
C GLY A 253 -10.13 -22.82 -9.33
N LYS A 254 -10.93 -22.09 -10.11
CA LYS A 254 -11.41 -22.55 -11.42
C LYS A 254 -10.31 -22.49 -12.46
N LEU A 255 -9.55 -21.39 -12.51
CA LEU A 255 -8.45 -21.18 -13.47
C LEU A 255 -7.40 -22.30 -13.42
N PHE A 256 -7.10 -22.82 -12.22
CA PHE A 256 -6.13 -23.89 -12.02
C PHE A 256 -6.76 -25.27 -11.83
N ASN A 257 -8.08 -25.41 -12.02
CA ASN A 257 -8.82 -26.65 -11.76
C ASN A 257 -8.47 -27.27 -10.39
N TYR A 258 -8.50 -26.43 -9.35
CA TYR A 258 -8.06 -26.76 -8.01
C TYR A 258 -9.16 -26.48 -6.97
N PRO A 259 -10.17 -27.37 -6.82
CA PRO A 259 -11.31 -27.15 -5.94
C PRO A 259 -10.96 -26.99 -4.45
N PHE A 260 -9.76 -27.42 -4.01
CA PHE A 260 -9.33 -27.30 -2.62
C PHE A 260 -9.36 -25.86 -2.09
N ILE A 261 -9.14 -24.87 -2.96
CA ILE A 261 -9.11 -23.46 -2.59
C ILE A 261 -10.46 -22.73 -2.73
N TYR A 262 -11.52 -23.44 -3.11
CA TYR A 262 -12.88 -22.90 -3.07
C TYR A 262 -13.27 -22.54 -1.63
N GLY A 263 -13.75 -21.31 -1.44
CA GLY A 263 -14.08 -20.76 -0.11
C GLY A 263 -12.88 -20.53 0.81
N ARG A 264 -11.65 -20.52 0.28
CA ARG A 264 -10.42 -20.22 1.04
C ARG A 264 -9.89 -18.81 0.81
N GLY A 265 -10.42 -18.11 -0.19
CA GLY A 265 -10.02 -16.76 -0.55
C GLY A 265 -10.61 -15.67 0.35
N LEU A 266 -10.16 -14.44 0.12
CA LEU A 266 -10.63 -13.24 0.80
C LEU A 266 -12.10 -12.90 0.49
N ASP A 267 -12.70 -13.50 -0.54
CA ASP A 267 -14.13 -13.42 -0.79
C ASP A 267 -14.98 -14.13 0.27
N ALA A 268 -14.42 -15.10 0.98
CA ALA A 268 -15.17 -15.99 1.88
C ALA A 268 -14.56 -16.10 3.29
N ARG A 269 -13.23 -16.02 3.44
CA ARG A 269 -12.56 -16.21 4.73
C ARG A 269 -12.48 -14.93 5.57
N PRO A 270 -12.48 -15.06 6.90
CA PRO A 270 -12.04 -14.00 7.82
C PRO A 270 -10.71 -13.38 7.39
N GLY A 271 -10.56 -12.06 7.52
CA GLY A 271 -9.27 -11.41 7.34
C GLY A 271 -8.35 -11.62 8.54
N ASN A 272 -7.08 -11.92 8.27
CA ASN A 272 -6.02 -12.07 9.27
C ASN A 272 -5.00 -10.93 9.13
N MET A 273 -4.77 -10.21 10.23
CA MET A 273 -3.75 -9.14 10.33
C MET A 273 -3.19 -9.05 11.76
N GLY A 274 -1.88 -8.75 11.91
CA GLY A 274 -1.18 -8.81 13.20
C GLY A 274 -0.31 -7.61 13.57
N GLY A 275 -0.22 -6.59 12.72
CA GLY A 275 0.68 -5.44 12.89
C GLY A 275 1.01 -4.79 11.55
N GLY A 276 1.95 -3.85 11.58
CA GLY A 276 2.35 -3.10 10.39
C GLY A 276 3.80 -2.66 10.46
N ALA A 277 4.33 -2.20 9.32
CA ALA A 277 5.70 -1.75 9.22
C ALA A 277 5.90 -0.69 8.14
N MET A 278 6.99 0.05 8.27
CA MET A 278 7.68 0.64 7.13
C MET A 278 8.60 -0.42 6.54
N GLU A 279 8.37 -0.77 5.27
CA GLU A 279 9.20 -1.73 4.54
C GLU A 279 10.24 -0.99 3.71
N ILE A 280 11.52 -1.25 3.98
CA ILE A 280 12.64 -0.68 3.24
C ILE A 280 13.14 -1.72 2.25
N ASN A 281 12.78 -1.57 0.98
CA ASN A 281 13.11 -2.54 -0.06
C ASN A 281 14.35 -2.12 -0.87
N THR A 282 14.32 -0.92 -1.47
CA THR A 282 15.37 -0.48 -2.41
C THR A 282 15.77 0.95 -2.12
N VAL A 283 17.05 1.16 -1.77
CA VAL A 283 17.61 2.48 -1.49
C VAL A 283 18.96 2.56 -2.20
N PRO A 284 19.20 3.52 -3.11
CA PRO A 284 20.49 3.61 -3.78
C PRO A 284 21.59 3.95 -2.77
N ARG A 285 22.83 3.56 -3.08
CA ARG A 285 24.02 3.98 -2.32
C ARG A 285 25.17 4.32 -3.22
N PHE A 286 26.07 5.13 -2.67
CA PHE A 286 27.40 5.34 -3.19
C PHE A 286 28.43 4.71 -2.27
N ASP A 287 29.44 4.05 -2.84
CA ASP A 287 30.60 3.53 -2.10
C ASP A 287 31.88 4.21 -2.63
N ALA A 288 32.81 4.55 -1.73
CA ALA A 288 34.12 5.10 -2.07
C ALA A 288 35.17 4.76 -1.02
N LYS A 289 36.44 4.68 -1.44
CA LYS A 289 37.58 4.44 -0.54
C LYS A 289 38.29 5.75 -0.16
N ASP A 290 38.80 5.81 1.06
CA ASP A 290 39.77 6.82 1.48
C ASP A 290 41.20 6.46 1.04
N ALA A 291 42.17 7.30 1.39
CA ALA A 291 43.58 7.09 1.04
C ALA A 291 44.21 5.85 1.71
N GLN A 292 43.63 5.37 2.81
CA GLN A 292 44.07 4.18 3.55
C GLN A 292 43.35 2.90 3.07
N GLY A 293 42.44 3.02 2.10
CA GLY A 293 41.70 1.91 1.53
C GLY A 293 40.44 1.53 2.31
N VAL A 294 40.05 2.29 3.34
CA VAL A 294 38.81 2.10 4.08
C VAL A 294 37.64 2.50 3.21
N VAL A 295 36.63 1.63 3.13
CA VAL A 295 35.41 1.91 2.36
C VAL A 295 34.42 2.66 3.24
N TYR A 296 33.84 3.72 2.66
CA TYR A 296 32.72 4.46 3.17
C TYR A 296 31.55 4.36 2.20
N SER A 297 30.34 4.47 2.72
CA SER A 297 29.12 4.53 1.92
C SER A 297 28.23 5.70 2.29
N LYS A 298 27.45 6.17 1.32
CA LYS A 298 26.42 7.21 1.46
C LYS A 298 25.09 6.67 0.94
N ILE A 299 24.01 6.90 1.68
CA ILE A 299 22.63 6.71 1.21
C ILE A 299 21.93 8.08 1.03
N PRO A 300 20.74 8.14 0.41
CA PRO A 300 19.91 9.33 0.44
C PRO A 300 19.63 9.81 1.86
N LYS A 301 19.44 11.12 2.02
CA LYS A 301 18.95 11.67 3.28
C LYS A 301 17.51 11.19 3.48
N LEU A 302 17.28 10.45 4.57
CA LEU A 302 15.94 10.05 4.99
C LEU A 302 15.55 10.88 6.21
N GLN A 303 14.43 11.59 6.10
CA GLN A 303 13.97 12.53 7.12
C GLN A 303 12.58 12.16 7.68
N PHE A 304 12.36 12.50 8.93
CA PHE A 304 11.15 12.18 9.69
C PHE A 304 10.60 13.45 10.37
N PRO A 305 9.27 13.56 10.52
CA PRO A 305 8.67 14.65 11.27
C PRO A 305 9.02 14.46 12.75
N VAL A 306 9.60 15.48 13.39
CA VAL A 306 9.98 15.45 14.80
C VAL A 306 9.28 16.59 15.53
N ASP A 307 8.60 16.25 16.62
CA ASP A 307 7.98 17.25 17.50
C ASP A 307 8.99 17.86 18.48
N GLU A 308 8.53 18.83 19.25
CA GLU A 308 9.36 19.55 20.24
C GLU A 308 9.95 18.63 21.33
N GLN A 309 9.39 17.43 21.51
CA GLN A 309 9.86 16.44 22.47
C GLN A 309 10.83 15.41 21.85
N GLY A 310 11.22 15.58 20.58
CA GLY A 310 12.12 14.65 19.90
C GLY A 310 11.43 13.36 19.46
N ARG A 311 10.11 13.38 19.23
CA ARG A 311 9.32 12.20 18.84
C ARG A 311 8.85 12.31 17.40
N THR A 312 8.83 11.18 16.71
CA THR A 312 8.09 11.00 15.46
C THR A 312 6.89 10.10 15.73
N LEU A 313 5.68 10.59 15.52
CA LEU A 313 4.45 9.80 15.67
C LEU A 313 4.07 9.21 14.31
N LEU A 314 3.90 7.88 14.22
CA LEU A 314 3.76 7.18 12.94
C LEU A 314 2.42 6.46 12.77
N VAL A 315 1.97 5.69 13.76
CA VAL A 315 0.69 4.95 13.69
C VAL A 315 -0.07 5.05 14.99
N GLN A 316 -1.38 5.27 14.90
CA GLN A 316 -2.30 5.27 16.04
C GLN A 316 -3.65 4.64 15.68
N ASP A 317 -4.46 4.39 16.71
CA ASP A 317 -5.85 3.92 16.59
C ASP A 317 -6.02 2.64 15.77
N VAL A 318 -5.09 1.69 15.88
CA VAL A 318 -5.21 0.37 15.24
C VAL A 318 -6.44 -0.35 15.79
N THR A 319 -7.43 -0.56 14.92
CA THR A 319 -8.76 -1.03 15.27
C THR A 319 -9.16 -2.19 14.38
N TYR A 320 -9.62 -3.27 15.00
CA TYR A 320 -10.23 -4.42 14.33
C TYR A 320 -11.75 -4.29 14.37
N TYR A 321 -12.41 -4.64 13.28
CA TYR A 321 -13.86 -4.51 13.12
C TYR A 321 -14.51 -5.88 12.96
N SER A 322 -15.61 -6.05 13.69
CA SER A 322 -16.54 -7.17 13.51
C SER A 322 -17.62 -6.82 12.48
N LYS A 323 -18.41 -7.82 12.06
CA LYS A 323 -19.53 -7.57 11.13
C LYS A 323 -20.54 -6.54 11.65
N ALA A 324 -20.74 -6.50 12.97
CA ALA A 324 -21.60 -5.51 13.62
C ALA A 324 -21.15 -4.06 13.42
N ALA A 325 -19.87 -3.82 13.09
CA ALA A 325 -19.38 -2.47 12.85
C ALA A 325 -20.01 -1.83 11.61
N LEU A 326 -20.25 -2.60 10.54
CA LEU A 326 -20.83 -2.06 9.32
C LEU A 326 -21.49 -3.12 8.41
N TYR A 327 -20.90 -4.30 8.29
CA TYR A 327 -21.37 -5.36 7.38
C TYR A 327 -22.85 -5.69 7.60
N ASP A 328 -23.29 -5.86 8.86
CA ASP A 328 -24.66 -6.31 9.15
C ASP A 328 -25.71 -5.26 8.78
N ALA A 329 -25.45 -3.99 9.11
CA ALA A 329 -26.32 -2.86 8.74
C ALA A 329 -26.32 -2.63 7.23
N PHE A 330 -25.15 -2.75 6.58
CA PHE A 330 -25.01 -2.63 5.13
C PHE A 330 -25.80 -3.71 4.39
N LYS A 331 -25.69 -4.97 4.84
CA LYS A 331 -26.46 -6.09 4.30
C LYS A 331 -27.95 -5.87 4.46
N SER A 332 -28.39 -5.50 5.67
CA SER A 332 -29.81 -5.22 5.93
C SER A 332 -30.35 -4.15 4.98
N TRP A 333 -29.59 -3.08 4.74
CA TRP A 333 -29.98 -2.01 3.82
C TRP A 333 -30.05 -2.48 2.36
N ARG A 334 -29.05 -3.24 1.90
CA ARG A 334 -29.06 -3.86 0.56
C ARG A 334 -30.33 -4.69 0.35
N ASP A 335 -30.72 -5.45 1.37
CA ASP A 335 -31.85 -6.39 1.34
C ASP A 335 -33.22 -5.70 1.58
N GLY A 336 -33.27 -4.35 1.55
CA GLY A 336 -34.52 -3.57 1.65
C GLY A 336 -34.83 -3.05 3.06
N GLY A 337 -33.93 -3.25 4.02
CA GLY A 337 -34.00 -2.69 5.36
C GLY A 337 -33.69 -1.18 5.45
N PRO A 338 -33.53 -0.65 6.67
CA PRO A 338 -33.29 0.79 6.89
C PRO A 338 -31.97 1.26 6.28
N SER A 339 -31.88 2.57 6.03
CA SER A 339 -30.65 3.20 5.48
C SER A 339 -29.46 3.00 6.40
N CYS A 340 -28.35 2.51 5.85
CA CYS A 340 -27.08 2.40 6.55
C CYS A 340 -26.30 3.72 6.39
N SER A 341 -25.85 4.31 7.50
CA SER A 341 -25.14 5.60 7.48
C SER A 341 -23.73 5.52 6.88
N GLY A 342 -23.15 4.30 6.85
CA GLY A 342 -21.75 4.06 6.50
C GLY A 342 -20.78 4.23 7.66
N ARG A 343 -21.20 4.86 8.77
CA ARG A 343 -20.34 5.02 9.95
C ARG A 343 -20.11 3.68 10.62
N PHE A 344 -18.86 3.42 10.97
CA PHE A 344 -18.44 2.22 11.66
C PHE A 344 -18.94 2.32 13.11
N ASP A 345 -19.76 1.36 13.51
CA ASP A 345 -20.33 1.30 14.86
C ASP A 345 -19.23 0.90 15.87
N ASP A 346 -19.09 1.72 16.91
CA ASP A 346 -18.08 1.56 17.96
C ASP A 346 -18.31 0.26 18.76
N SER A 347 -19.54 -0.27 18.83
CA SER A 347 -19.84 -1.56 19.45
C SER A 347 -19.24 -2.75 18.68
N GLY A 348 -19.03 -2.57 17.38
CA GLY A 348 -18.39 -3.54 16.50
C GLY A 348 -16.87 -3.37 16.41
N ALA A 349 -16.29 -2.39 17.09
CA ALA A 349 -14.87 -2.05 17.05
C ALA A 349 -14.10 -2.61 18.26
N TRP A 350 -12.85 -3.02 18.02
CA TRP A 350 -11.93 -3.42 19.08
C TRP A 350 -10.56 -2.78 18.84
N LYS A 351 -10.17 -1.86 19.74
CA LYS A 351 -8.88 -1.17 19.68
C LYS A 351 -7.76 -2.05 20.21
N SER A 352 -6.70 -2.16 19.44
CA SER A 352 -5.52 -2.95 19.79
C SER A 352 -4.55 -2.15 20.67
N SER A 353 -3.94 -2.81 21.65
CA SER A 353 -2.66 -2.36 22.25
C SER A 353 -1.48 -2.62 21.30
N LEU A 354 -0.54 -1.68 21.23
CA LEU A 354 0.63 -1.77 20.38
C LEU A 354 1.87 -2.20 21.17
N LYS A 355 2.78 -2.89 20.50
CA LYS A 355 4.13 -3.19 20.99
C LYS A 355 5.12 -3.00 19.86
N THR A 356 6.36 -2.71 20.20
CA THR A 356 7.43 -2.54 19.22
C THR A 356 8.74 -3.11 19.75
N HIS A 357 9.74 -3.21 18.89
CA HIS A 357 11.05 -3.76 19.19
C HIS A 357 12.10 -3.00 18.39
N THR A 358 13.32 -2.96 18.93
CA THR A 358 14.44 -2.33 18.22
C THR A 358 14.65 -2.96 16.85
N THR A 359 14.57 -2.10 15.84
CA THR A 359 14.72 -2.47 14.43
C THR A 359 16.15 -2.87 14.10
N ARG A 360 16.31 -3.64 13.03
CA ARG A 360 17.59 -4.04 12.47
C ARG A 360 17.60 -3.71 10.99
N PHE A 361 18.75 -3.23 10.54
CA PHE A 361 18.97 -2.86 9.16
C PHE A 361 20.20 -3.57 8.61
N ASP A 362 20.22 -3.75 7.30
CA ASP A 362 21.39 -4.19 6.56
C ASP A 362 21.64 -3.31 5.34
N GLN A 363 22.87 -3.38 4.83
CA GLN A 363 23.30 -2.79 3.58
C GLN A 363 24.04 -3.88 2.77
N ALA A 364 23.41 -4.33 1.68
CA ALA A 364 23.83 -5.51 0.91
C ALA A 364 24.11 -6.75 1.77
N GLY A 365 23.19 -7.08 2.69
CA GLY A 365 23.29 -8.26 3.55
C GLY A 365 24.29 -8.13 4.69
N LYS A 366 24.93 -6.96 4.87
CA LYS A 366 25.84 -6.66 5.98
C LYS A 366 25.14 -5.79 7.02
N THR A 367 25.21 -6.19 8.28
CA THR A 367 24.48 -5.53 9.38
C THR A 367 24.91 -4.07 9.54
N ILE A 368 23.93 -3.18 9.71
CA ILE A 368 24.18 -1.80 10.15
C ILE A 368 24.07 -1.75 11.68
N ALA A 369 25.18 -1.48 12.37
CA ALA A 369 25.27 -1.53 13.82
C ALA A 369 25.29 -0.11 14.43
N GLY A 370 24.49 0.14 15.47
CA GLY A 370 24.52 1.41 16.22
C GLY A 370 23.49 2.46 15.81
N VAL A 371 22.55 2.14 14.91
CA VAL A 371 21.41 3.02 14.59
C VAL A 371 20.51 3.24 15.82
N ASP A 372 20.42 2.26 16.71
CA ASP A 372 19.71 2.30 17.99
C ASP A 372 20.25 3.38 18.96
N LYS A 373 21.46 3.92 18.70
CA LYS A 373 22.04 5.05 19.43
C LYS A 373 21.57 6.41 18.89
N VAL A 374 20.90 6.43 17.74
CA VAL A 374 20.37 7.64 17.09
C VAL A 374 18.88 7.75 17.33
N PHE A 375 18.14 6.67 17.16
CA PHE A 375 16.74 6.59 17.52
C PHE A 375 16.35 5.15 17.83
N ASN A 376 15.22 4.97 18.52
CA ASN A 376 14.61 3.65 18.69
C ASN A 376 13.10 3.75 18.50
N THR A 377 12.45 2.62 18.20
CA THR A 377 11.00 2.56 18.14
C THR A 377 10.40 2.63 19.53
N LYS A 378 9.28 3.34 19.70
CA LYS A 378 8.60 3.48 20.99
C LYS A 378 7.09 3.47 20.81
N ILE A 379 6.39 2.98 21.84
CA ILE A 379 4.96 3.21 22.02
C ILE A 379 4.82 4.37 23.00
N PHE A 380 4.28 5.49 22.53
CA PHE A 380 4.03 6.69 23.31
C PHE A 380 2.68 6.64 24.03
N GLU A 381 2.46 7.62 24.89
CA GLU A 381 1.14 7.85 25.51
C GLU A 381 0.04 7.91 24.44
N GLY A 382 -1.15 7.41 24.77
CA GLY A 382 -2.24 7.27 23.80
C GLY A 382 -2.12 6.06 22.88
N ASN A 383 -1.15 5.16 23.12
CA ASN A 383 -0.94 3.94 22.33
C ASN A 383 -0.56 4.24 20.87
N THR A 384 0.27 5.27 20.69
CA THR A 384 0.80 5.71 19.40
C THR A 384 2.19 5.15 19.18
N TRP A 385 2.40 4.40 18.10
CA TRP A 385 3.70 3.90 17.70
C TRP A 385 4.49 4.96 16.91
N GLY A 386 5.79 5.02 17.14
CA GLY A 386 6.66 5.98 16.51
C GLY A 386 8.14 5.79 16.82
N LEU A 387 8.93 6.84 16.64
CA LEU A 387 10.38 6.88 16.90
C LEU A 387 10.70 7.89 17.99
N GLU A 388 11.56 7.50 18.92
CA GLU A 388 12.19 8.39 19.89
C GLU A 388 13.61 8.70 19.42
N TRP A 389 13.90 9.98 19.19
CA TRP A 389 15.20 10.44 18.73
C TRP A 389 16.10 10.84 19.89
N TYR A 390 17.36 10.45 19.82
CA TYR A 390 18.36 10.73 20.83
C TYR A 390 19.30 11.82 20.35
N ASN A 391 19.81 12.63 21.28
CA ASN A 391 20.89 13.56 20.99
C ASN A 391 22.15 12.77 20.61
N SER A 392 22.44 12.72 19.32
CA SER A 392 23.55 11.95 18.76
C SER A 392 24.45 12.85 17.94
N ARG A 393 25.76 12.57 17.97
CA ARG A 393 26.72 13.23 17.08
C ARG A 393 26.71 12.64 15.66
N ILE A 394 26.07 11.49 15.45
CA ILE A 394 26.04 10.76 14.17
C ILE A 394 25.13 11.46 13.17
N SER A 395 23.92 11.82 13.57
CA SER A 395 22.97 12.54 12.72
C SER A 395 22.06 13.46 13.55
N PRO A 396 21.55 14.55 12.95
CA PRO A 396 20.56 15.41 13.60
C PRO A 396 19.28 14.64 13.94
N ASN A 397 18.53 15.14 14.93
CA ASN A 397 17.18 14.64 15.23
C ASN A 397 16.31 14.64 13.97
N GLY A 398 15.58 13.55 13.74
CA GLY A 398 14.71 13.39 12.59
C GLY A 398 15.43 12.98 11.31
N VAL A 399 16.74 12.75 11.34
CA VAL A 399 17.51 12.35 10.16
C VAL A 399 18.15 10.99 10.40
N PHE A 400 17.79 10.00 9.58
CA PHE A 400 18.43 8.69 9.58
C PHE A 400 19.92 8.84 9.20
N PRO A 401 20.84 8.05 9.81
CA PRO A 401 22.26 8.15 9.46
C PRO A 401 22.53 7.97 7.97
N GLN A 402 23.24 8.93 7.39
CA GLN A 402 23.46 8.96 5.94
C GLN A 402 24.76 8.27 5.51
N TYR A 403 25.77 8.25 6.39
CA TYR A 403 27.11 7.83 6.08
C TYR A 403 27.52 6.63 6.94
N PHE A 404 28.20 5.66 6.34
CA PHE A 404 28.64 4.46 7.06
C PHE A 404 30.07 4.11 6.70
N LYS A 405 30.89 3.86 7.72
CA LYS A 405 32.21 3.26 7.60
C LYS A 405 32.07 1.74 7.56
N HIS A 406 32.77 1.08 6.65
CA HIS A 406 32.77 -0.38 6.56
C HIS A 406 33.83 -0.93 7.53
N VAL A 407 33.39 -1.73 8.51
CA VAL A 407 34.26 -2.32 9.55
C VAL A 407 34.00 -3.82 9.60
N GLY A 408 34.86 -4.61 8.95
CA GLY A 408 34.62 -6.04 8.75
C GLY A 408 33.27 -6.28 8.07
N ASP A 409 32.42 -7.08 8.72
CA ASP A 409 31.06 -7.39 8.25
C ASP A 409 29.99 -6.39 8.68
N GLU A 410 30.37 -5.32 9.39
CA GLU A 410 29.45 -4.28 9.84
C GLU A 410 29.54 -3.00 8.99
N ARG A 411 28.44 -2.25 9.02
CA ARG A 411 28.37 -0.87 8.56
C ARG A 411 28.08 0.00 9.77
N VAL A 412 29.07 0.81 10.16
CA VAL A 412 28.99 1.64 11.35
C VAL A 412 28.62 3.06 10.92
N PRO A 413 27.49 3.62 11.39
CA PRO A 413 27.12 5.00 11.14
C PRO A 413 28.21 5.97 11.59
N VAL A 414 28.53 6.96 10.77
CA VAL A 414 29.47 8.04 11.08
C VAL A 414 28.84 9.39 10.77
N SER A 415 29.30 10.43 11.45
CA SER A 415 28.87 11.80 11.16
C SER A 415 29.46 12.32 9.86
N GLU A 416 28.88 13.40 9.33
CA GLU A 416 29.42 14.08 8.14
C GLU A 416 30.88 14.53 8.33
N ALA A 417 31.23 14.98 9.55
CA ALA A 417 32.58 15.45 9.88
C ALA A 417 33.63 14.33 9.94
N GLU A 418 33.21 13.07 10.06
CA GLU A 418 34.09 11.91 10.08
C GLU A 418 34.31 11.31 8.68
N LEU A 419 33.66 11.85 7.64
CA LEU A 419 33.79 11.38 6.28
C LEU A 419 35.04 12.00 5.62
N PRO A 420 36.03 11.19 5.18
CA PRO A 420 37.23 11.74 4.55
C PRO A 420 36.87 12.46 3.24
N ALA A 421 37.34 13.70 3.08
CA ALA A 421 36.97 14.56 1.95
C ALA A 421 37.37 13.96 0.59
N GLU A 422 38.47 13.20 0.55
CA GLU A 422 38.96 12.51 -0.63
C GLU A 422 38.00 11.43 -1.15
N THR A 423 37.08 10.91 -0.32
CA THR A 423 36.05 9.95 -0.77
C THR A 423 35.07 10.60 -1.76
N LYS A 424 34.98 11.94 -1.77
CA LYS A 424 34.04 12.74 -2.58
C LYS A 424 32.56 12.42 -2.32
N LEU A 425 32.22 11.64 -1.30
CA LEU A 425 30.84 11.23 -1.03
C LEU A 425 29.95 12.43 -0.63
N LEU A 426 30.50 13.43 0.08
CA LEU A 426 29.74 14.61 0.52
C LEU A 426 29.04 15.33 -0.64
N SER A 427 29.76 15.59 -1.73
CA SER A 427 29.26 16.33 -2.89
C SER A 427 28.47 15.48 -3.89
N LYS A 428 28.37 14.16 -3.69
CA LYS A 428 27.65 13.27 -4.62
C LYS A 428 26.15 13.36 -4.40
N GLU A 429 25.42 13.60 -5.48
CA GLU A 429 23.96 13.63 -5.49
C GLU A 429 23.39 12.37 -6.14
N PHE A 430 22.26 11.89 -5.60
CA PHE A 430 21.53 10.78 -6.20
C PHE A 430 20.76 11.25 -7.43
N ARG A 431 20.63 10.34 -8.39
CA ARG A 431 19.86 10.60 -9.61
C ARG A 431 18.41 10.88 -9.25
N LEU A 432 17.85 11.93 -9.83
CA LEU A 432 16.42 12.23 -9.70
C LEU A 432 15.61 11.31 -10.61
N ALA A 433 14.46 10.87 -10.12
CA ALA A 433 13.46 10.20 -10.91
C ALA A 433 12.97 11.13 -12.02
N ARG A 434 12.74 10.56 -13.19
CA ARG A 434 12.13 11.26 -14.33
C ARG A 434 10.71 10.75 -14.51
N PRO A 435 9.80 11.56 -15.07
CA PRO A 435 8.50 11.08 -15.44
C PRO A 435 8.58 9.83 -16.35
N GLY A 436 7.78 8.82 -16.04
CA GLY A 436 7.67 7.60 -16.85
C GLY A 436 6.76 7.77 -18.07
N SER A 437 6.64 6.71 -18.87
CA SER A 437 5.69 6.66 -19.99
C SER A 437 4.24 6.79 -19.49
N PRO A 438 3.32 7.33 -20.31
CA PRO A 438 1.94 7.53 -19.90
C PRO A 438 1.21 6.20 -19.67
N TYR A 439 0.33 6.17 -18.68
CA TYR A 439 -0.68 5.11 -18.57
C TYR A 439 -1.77 5.37 -19.61
N MET A 440 -2.14 4.36 -20.40
CA MET A 440 -3.21 4.48 -21.41
C MET A 440 -4.12 3.24 -21.47
N SER A 441 -5.43 3.45 -21.24
CA SER A 441 -6.40 2.37 -21.33
C SER A 441 -6.61 1.93 -22.79
N PRO A 442 -6.95 0.67 -23.06
CA PRO A 442 -7.38 0.21 -24.38
C PRO A 442 -8.60 0.99 -24.90
N GLY A 443 -8.69 1.18 -26.22
CA GLY A 443 -9.87 1.75 -26.88
C GLY A 443 -10.97 0.72 -27.22
N THR A 444 -10.81 -0.52 -26.77
CA THR A 444 -11.60 -1.71 -27.13
C THR A 444 -11.89 -2.54 -25.88
N GLY A 445 -12.78 -3.54 -26.00
CA GLY A 445 -13.07 -4.48 -24.90
C GLY A 445 -13.85 -3.81 -23.75
N ALA A 446 -13.54 -4.23 -22.53
CA ALA A 446 -14.20 -3.78 -21.30
C ALA A 446 -14.22 -2.25 -21.10
N TRP A 447 -13.28 -1.53 -21.73
CA TRP A 447 -13.15 -0.08 -21.63
C TRP A 447 -14.10 0.70 -22.55
N SER A 448 -14.60 0.09 -23.63
CA SER A 448 -15.47 0.78 -24.61
C SER A 448 -16.85 0.16 -24.78
N HIS A 449 -17.11 -1.01 -24.21
CA HIS A 449 -18.41 -1.68 -24.28
C HIS A 449 -18.82 -2.20 -22.89
N PRO A 450 -19.85 -1.64 -22.24
CA PRO A 450 -20.73 -0.55 -22.70
C PRO A 450 -20.03 0.82 -22.85
N GLY A 451 -18.93 1.02 -22.12
CA GLY A 451 -18.12 2.25 -22.21
C GLY A 451 -18.64 3.41 -21.35
N PRO A 452 -17.96 4.57 -21.39
CA PRO A 452 -18.35 5.73 -20.61
C PRO A 452 -19.59 6.42 -21.16
N VAL A 453 -20.41 6.98 -20.27
CA VAL A 453 -21.58 7.79 -20.63
C VAL A 453 -21.25 9.26 -20.88
N ARG A 454 -20.12 9.76 -20.36
CA ARG A 454 -19.69 11.15 -20.54
C ARG A 454 -18.19 11.32 -20.34
N GLY A 455 -17.56 12.12 -21.19
CA GLY A 455 -16.13 12.42 -21.14
C GLY A 455 -15.54 12.56 -22.54
N PRO A 456 -14.22 12.70 -22.66
CA PRO A 456 -13.25 12.76 -21.56
C PRO A 456 -13.26 14.10 -20.81
N PHE A 457 -12.76 14.09 -19.58
CA PHE A 457 -12.45 15.25 -18.73
C PHE A 457 -10.99 15.20 -18.32
N THR A 458 -10.42 16.35 -17.92
CA THR A 458 -9.00 16.47 -17.58
C THR A 458 -8.80 17.23 -16.28
N VAL A 459 -7.82 16.79 -15.47
CA VAL A 459 -7.27 17.54 -14.33
C VAL A 459 -5.74 17.46 -14.30
N ASN A 460 -5.08 18.47 -13.75
CA ASN A 460 -3.64 18.43 -13.47
C ASN A 460 -3.43 18.19 -11.97
N LEU A 461 -2.61 17.20 -11.63
CA LEU A 461 -2.28 16.83 -10.27
C LEU A 461 -0.99 17.53 -9.80
N THR A 462 -0.82 17.63 -8.48
CA THR A 462 0.36 18.22 -7.83
C THR A 462 1.64 17.45 -8.11
N ASP A 463 1.53 16.19 -8.55
CA ASP A 463 2.66 15.35 -8.93
C ASP A 463 3.23 15.66 -10.34
N GLY A 464 2.68 16.69 -11.00
CA GLY A 464 3.08 17.12 -12.35
C GLY A 464 2.47 16.30 -13.47
N SER A 465 1.56 15.37 -13.16
CA SER A 465 0.82 14.62 -14.16
C SER A 465 -0.53 15.27 -14.50
N MET A 466 -1.00 15.01 -15.71
CA MET A 466 -2.35 15.27 -16.18
C MET A 466 -3.09 13.93 -16.21
N VAL A 467 -4.30 13.92 -15.66
CA VAL A 467 -5.21 12.77 -15.64
C VAL A 467 -6.37 13.03 -16.58
N ILE A 468 -6.67 12.05 -17.44
CA ILE A 468 -7.87 12.03 -18.28
C ILE A 468 -8.81 10.94 -17.77
N TYR A 469 -10.06 11.32 -17.51
CA TYR A 469 -11.08 10.43 -16.97
C TYR A 469 -12.42 10.58 -17.68
N SER A 470 -13.26 9.55 -17.57
CA SER A 470 -14.63 9.57 -18.09
C SER A 470 -15.59 8.97 -17.07
N TRP A 471 -16.86 9.32 -17.15
CA TRP A 471 -17.90 8.84 -16.26
C TRP A 471 -18.54 7.57 -16.82
N TYR A 472 -18.58 6.54 -15.99
CA TYR A 472 -19.24 5.27 -16.29
C TYR A 472 -20.45 5.13 -15.38
N ARG A 473 -21.52 4.52 -15.90
CA ARG A 473 -22.54 3.92 -15.02
C ARG A 473 -21.82 2.88 -14.16
N PHE A 474 -22.16 2.77 -12.88
CA PHE A 474 -21.36 2.00 -11.94
C PHE A 474 -21.13 0.55 -12.40
N VAL A 475 -22.16 -0.13 -12.90
CA VAL A 475 -22.04 -1.52 -13.39
C VAL A 475 -21.45 -1.65 -14.79
N ASP A 476 -21.24 -0.53 -15.49
CA ASP A 476 -20.62 -0.48 -16.82
C ASP A 476 -19.11 -0.21 -16.72
N GLN A 477 -18.56 -0.09 -15.51
CA GLN A 477 -17.12 -0.03 -15.30
C GLN A 477 -16.42 -1.23 -15.96
N PRO A 478 -15.18 -1.05 -16.45
CA PRO A 478 -14.43 -2.14 -17.09
C PRO A 478 -14.33 -3.39 -16.22
N SER A 479 -14.21 -3.22 -14.90
CA SER A 479 -14.04 -4.31 -13.94
C SER A 479 -15.20 -5.31 -13.88
N PHE A 480 -16.42 -4.91 -14.23
CA PHE A 480 -17.57 -5.82 -14.25
C PHE A 480 -17.72 -6.60 -15.55
N GLN A 481 -17.12 -6.16 -16.65
CA GLN A 481 -17.38 -6.74 -17.98
C GLN A 481 -16.79 -8.14 -18.16
N GLN A 482 -15.87 -8.53 -17.28
CA GLN A 482 -15.27 -9.87 -17.27
C GLN A 482 -16.21 -10.95 -16.68
N TYR A 483 -17.32 -10.55 -16.05
CA TYR A 483 -18.23 -11.47 -15.37
C TYR A 483 -19.55 -11.60 -16.13
N ASP A 484 -20.01 -12.84 -16.30
CA ASP A 484 -21.29 -13.16 -16.92
C ASP A 484 -22.46 -12.94 -15.93
N TRP A 485 -22.63 -11.69 -15.51
CA TRP A 485 -23.70 -11.29 -14.62
C TRP A 485 -24.97 -11.02 -15.40
N SER A 486 -26.08 -11.63 -14.97
CA SER A 486 -27.43 -11.31 -15.45
C SER A 486 -27.75 -9.82 -15.28
N ASP A 487 -28.58 -9.29 -16.16
CA ASP A 487 -29.07 -7.91 -16.09
C ASP A 487 -29.71 -7.58 -14.73
N ASP A 488 -30.48 -8.51 -14.15
CA ASP A 488 -31.09 -8.35 -12.83
C ASP A 488 -30.04 -8.16 -11.70
N LYS A 489 -28.91 -8.88 -11.77
CA LYS A 489 -27.81 -8.74 -10.81
C LYS A 489 -27.15 -7.37 -10.94
N LYS A 490 -26.91 -6.93 -12.18
CA LYS A 490 -26.36 -5.60 -12.47
C LYS A 490 -27.31 -4.49 -11.99
N GLU A 491 -28.60 -4.59 -12.30
CA GLU A 491 -29.58 -3.59 -11.91
C GLU A 491 -29.74 -3.47 -10.39
N LYS A 492 -29.75 -4.60 -9.67
CA LYS A 492 -29.77 -4.60 -8.20
C LYS A 492 -28.55 -3.90 -7.60
N LEU A 493 -27.35 -4.18 -8.12
CA LEU A 493 -26.13 -3.54 -7.66
C LEU A 493 -26.14 -2.05 -7.99
N GLN A 494 -26.53 -1.68 -9.21
CA GLN A 494 -26.63 -0.29 -9.66
C GLN A 494 -27.58 0.51 -8.75
N SER A 495 -28.80 0.01 -8.56
CA SER A 495 -29.81 0.63 -7.70
C SER A 495 -29.32 0.79 -6.26
N PHE A 496 -28.55 -0.17 -5.76
CA PHE A 496 -27.97 -0.07 -4.42
C PHE A 496 -26.84 0.96 -4.34
N VAL A 497 -25.97 1.04 -5.34
CA VAL A 497 -24.93 2.07 -5.41
C VAL A 497 -25.52 3.47 -5.54
N GLU A 498 -26.64 3.65 -6.23
CA GLU A 498 -27.35 4.93 -6.26
C GLU A 498 -27.78 5.37 -4.86
N LYS A 499 -28.28 4.44 -4.03
CA LYS A 499 -28.56 4.72 -2.61
C LYS A 499 -27.30 5.11 -1.85
N ILE A 500 -26.18 4.42 -2.08
CA ILE A 500 -24.88 4.76 -1.46
C ILE A 500 -24.47 6.18 -1.86
N HIS A 501 -24.42 6.53 -3.15
CA HIS A 501 -24.00 7.86 -3.60
C HIS A 501 -24.90 8.99 -3.10
N ALA A 502 -26.20 8.72 -2.91
CA ALA A 502 -27.15 9.67 -2.35
C ALA A 502 -26.96 9.91 -0.85
N ASN A 503 -26.55 8.88 -0.10
CA ASN A 503 -26.51 8.93 1.36
C ASN A 503 -25.11 9.08 1.94
N TRP A 504 -24.08 8.62 1.26
CA TRP A 504 -22.69 8.57 1.75
C TRP A 504 -21.89 9.71 1.11
N LEU A 505 -21.95 10.89 1.75
CA LEU A 505 -21.21 12.09 1.34
C LEU A 505 -19.77 12.09 1.85
N ILE A 506 -18.91 12.93 1.27
CA ILE A 506 -17.45 12.92 1.53
C ILE A 506 -17.01 13.74 2.76
N ASP A 507 -17.96 14.38 3.46
CA ASP A 507 -17.74 15.41 4.47
C ASP A 507 -18.16 14.96 5.89
N ARG A 508 -18.32 13.65 6.10
CA ARG A 508 -18.71 13.06 7.38
C ARG A 508 -17.71 12.01 7.86
N ASP A 509 -17.77 11.70 9.16
CA ASP A 509 -16.90 10.69 9.75
C ASP A 509 -17.48 9.28 9.61
N TYR A 510 -16.84 8.47 8.76
CA TYR A 510 -17.12 7.03 8.62
C TYR A 510 -16.33 6.21 9.64
N MET A 511 -15.06 6.56 9.83
CA MET A 511 -14.20 6.05 10.88
C MET A 511 -14.25 7.01 12.07
N ALA A 512 -14.00 6.52 13.28
CA ALA A 512 -13.79 7.39 14.43
C ALA A 512 -12.63 8.36 14.15
N PRO A 513 -12.74 9.67 14.46
CA PRO A 513 -11.67 10.63 14.27
C PRO A 513 -10.34 10.20 14.93
N PRO A 514 -9.18 10.67 14.45
CA PRO A 514 -7.90 10.32 15.06
C PRO A 514 -7.84 10.80 16.50
N SER A 515 -7.26 9.98 17.39
CA SER A 515 -7.11 10.31 18.81
C SER A 515 -6.14 11.48 19.07
N GLY A 516 -5.25 11.77 18.13
CA GLY A 516 -4.37 12.93 18.16
C GLY A 516 -3.87 13.39 16.78
N GLY A 517 -3.28 14.58 16.73
CA GLY A 517 -2.78 15.18 15.50
C GLY A 517 -3.88 15.73 14.58
N THR A 518 -3.51 16.02 13.33
CA THR A 518 -4.42 16.55 12.29
C THR A 518 -4.39 15.65 11.06
N LEU A 519 -5.44 15.73 10.23
CA LEU A 519 -5.55 14.93 9.02
C LEU A 519 -4.78 15.55 7.84
N ALA A 520 -4.09 14.70 7.08
CA ALA A 520 -3.51 15.07 5.79
C ALA A 520 -4.62 15.40 4.79
N ARG A 521 -4.29 16.21 3.78
CA ARG A 521 -5.18 16.58 2.69
C ARG A 521 -4.74 15.87 1.42
N LEU A 522 -5.67 15.21 0.73
CA LEU A 522 -5.43 14.70 -0.62
C LEU A 522 -5.23 15.89 -1.57
N ASP A 523 -4.54 15.67 -2.69
CA ASP A 523 -4.50 16.66 -3.76
C ASP A 523 -5.94 17.08 -4.14
N PRO A 524 -6.30 18.38 -4.03
CA PRO A 524 -7.64 18.86 -4.35
C PRO A 524 -8.07 18.54 -5.78
N ALA A 525 -7.15 18.39 -6.73
CA ALA A 525 -7.46 18.05 -8.11
C ALA A 525 -7.99 16.60 -8.27
N LEU A 526 -7.79 15.73 -7.28
CA LEU A 526 -8.42 14.40 -7.24
C LEU A 526 -9.92 14.49 -6.91
N LEU A 527 -10.38 15.57 -6.29
CA LEU A 527 -11.77 15.74 -5.87
C LEU A 527 -12.57 16.35 -7.01
N VAL A 528 -13.49 15.57 -7.57
CA VAL A 528 -14.29 15.96 -8.73
C VAL A 528 -15.75 16.09 -8.38
N THR A 529 -16.42 17.03 -9.05
CA THR A 529 -17.87 17.21 -8.94
C THR A 529 -18.56 16.38 -10.01
N PRO A 530 -19.51 15.50 -9.66
CA PRO A 530 -20.34 14.81 -10.64
C PRO A 530 -21.03 15.79 -11.61
N PRO A 531 -20.94 15.56 -12.93
CA PRO A 531 -21.71 16.33 -13.91
C PRO A 531 -23.21 16.19 -13.66
N LYS A 532 -23.97 17.21 -14.08
CA LYS A 532 -25.43 17.19 -13.97
C LYS A 532 -26.02 15.90 -14.56
N GLY A 533 -26.84 15.21 -13.78
CA GLY A 533 -27.49 13.94 -14.11
C GLY A 533 -26.66 12.69 -13.80
N LEU A 534 -25.43 12.85 -13.29
CA LEU A 534 -24.52 11.76 -12.93
C LEU A 534 -24.17 11.75 -11.43
N GLU A 535 -24.95 12.45 -10.60
CA GLU A 535 -24.70 12.64 -9.17
C GLU A 535 -24.84 11.35 -8.35
N VAL A 536 -25.56 10.35 -8.85
CA VAL A 536 -25.77 9.04 -8.21
C VAL A 536 -25.66 7.93 -9.25
N GLY A 537 -25.08 6.79 -8.87
CA GLY A 537 -24.96 5.64 -9.78
C GLY A 537 -23.87 5.71 -10.85
N TYR A 538 -23.04 6.76 -10.87
CA TYR A 538 -21.92 6.91 -11.81
C TYR A 538 -20.61 7.18 -11.09
N VAL A 539 -19.50 6.76 -11.69
CA VAL A 539 -18.15 6.97 -11.13
C VAL A 539 -17.16 7.48 -12.19
N PRO A 540 -16.18 8.31 -11.81
CA PRO A 540 -15.16 8.81 -12.72
C PRO A 540 -13.97 7.84 -12.81
N ILE A 541 -13.81 7.16 -13.95
CA ILE A 541 -12.72 6.20 -14.19
C ILE A 541 -11.59 6.87 -14.97
N VAL A 542 -10.38 6.76 -14.44
CA VAL A 542 -9.17 7.26 -15.09
C VAL A 542 -8.80 6.35 -16.26
N THR A 543 -8.67 6.95 -17.44
CA THR A 543 -8.37 6.27 -18.72
C THR A 543 -6.97 6.59 -19.22
N ARG A 544 -6.38 7.72 -18.78
CA ARG A 544 -4.99 8.07 -19.09
C ARG A 544 -4.38 8.89 -17.95
N GLN A 545 -3.09 8.71 -17.72
CA GLN A 545 -2.29 9.59 -16.88
C GLN A 545 -0.93 9.81 -17.52
N GLU A 546 -0.55 11.06 -17.71
CA GLU A 546 0.68 11.43 -18.40
C GLU A 546 1.30 12.70 -17.84
N VAL A 547 2.48 13.09 -18.30
CA VAL A 547 3.08 14.38 -17.90
C VAL A 547 2.17 15.52 -18.34
N ALA A 548 1.88 16.47 -17.43
CA ALA A 548 1.14 17.66 -17.80
C ALA A 548 1.92 18.47 -18.84
N GLY A 549 1.25 18.85 -19.94
CA GLY A 549 1.82 19.76 -20.93
C GLY A 549 2.21 21.07 -20.26
N ARG A 550 3.47 21.50 -20.45
CA ARG A 550 3.97 22.78 -19.93
C ARG A 550 3.42 23.96 -20.70
#